data_AF-A0A239AYT3-F1
#
_entry.id   AF-A0A239AYT3-F1
#
_cell.length_a   1.000
_cell.length_b   1.000
_cell.length_c   1.000
_cell.angle_alpha   90.00
_cell.angle_beta   90.00
_cell.angle_gamma   90.00
#
_symmetry.space_group_name_H-M   'P 1'
#
loop_
_entity.id
_entity.type
_entity.pdbx_description
1 polymer ?
#
loop_
_entity_poly.entity_id
_entity_poly.type
_entity_poly.pdbx_seq_one_letter_code
_entity_poly.pdbx_strand_id
1 'polypeptide(L)'
;MRLELTNHEALHGWGVVNNNADWHAQRNRKPSAAEQAVGDILFTAYHCRTNTTTTVDLSDDERASLAELISEHIAAWGKRGQENAATPHLRSLVVKLGG
;
A
#
# COMPACT_ATOMS: atom_id res chain seq x y z
N MET A 1 14.88 -3.80 -2.51
CA MET A 1 14.28 -4.92 -1.77
C MET A 1 13.30 -5.66 -2.66
N ARG A 2 13.35 -6.99 -2.66
CA ARG A 2 12.39 -7.83 -3.38
C ARG A 2 11.26 -8.26 -2.44
N LEU A 3 10.01 -7.99 -2.80
CA LEU A 3 8.83 -8.19 -1.95
C LEU A 3 7.82 -9.09 -2.66
N GLU A 4 7.39 -10.16 -2.00
CA GLU A 4 6.34 -11.04 -2.51
C GLU A 4 4.96 -10.62 -1.99
N LEU A 5 4.05 -10.31 -2.91
CA LEU A 5 2.70 -9.81 -2.66
C LEU A 5 1.65 -10.83 -3.09
N THR A 6 0.71 -11.12 -2.21
CA THR A 6 -0.58 -11.71 -2.61
C THR A 6 -1.41 -10.69 -3.37
N ASN A 7 -2.36 -11.16 -4.19
CA ASN A 7 -3.28 -10.27 -4.89
C ASN A 7 -4.03 -9.33 -3.93
N HIS A 8 -4.46 -9.86 -2.77
CA HIS A 8 -5.14 -9.07 -1.74
C HIS A 8 -4.24 -8.00 -1.11
N GLU A 9 -2.97 -8.30 -0.81
CA GLU A 9 -2.03 -7.29 -0.32
C GLU A 9 -1.81 -6.19 -1.35
N ALA A 10 -1.63 -6.53 -2.62
CA ALA A 10 -1.46 -5.56 -3.70
C ALA A 10 -2.72 -4.68 -3.88
N LEU A 11 -3.91 -5.30 -3.92
CA LEU A 11 -5.18 -4.61 -4.05
C LEU A 11 -5.44 -3.64 -2.90
N HIS A 12 -5.29 -4.12 -1.66
CA HIS A 12 -5.59 -3.31 -0.48
C HIS A 12 -4.52 -2.23 -0.26
N GLY A 13 -3.23 -2.54 -0.50
CA GLY A 13 -2.16 -1.54 -0.49
C GLY A 13 -2.41 -0.44 -1.51
N TRP A 14 -2.76 -0.80 -2.76
CA TRP A 14 -3.09 0.18 -3.80
C TRP A 14 -4.29 1.06 -3.40
N GLY A 15 -5.32 0.47 -2.81
CA GLY A 15 -6.48 1.22 -2.29
C GLY A 15 -6.09 2.26 -1.24
N VAL A 16 -5.10 1.99 -0.38
CA VAL A 16 -4.58 2.98 0.58
C VAL A 16 -3.87 4.13 -0.14
N VAL A 17 -2.98 3.82 -1.09
CA VAL A 17 -2.24 4.84 -1.86
C VAL A 17 -3.20 5.72 -2.66
N ASN A 18 -4.21 5.13 -3.30
CA ASN A 18 -5.19 5.89 -4.07
C ASN A 18 -6.04 6.82 -3.18
N ASN A 19 -6.49 6.35 -2.02
CA ASN A 19 -7.19 7.20 -1.05
C ASN A 19 -6.30 8.36 -0.56
N ASN A 20 -5.00 8.13 -0.41
CA ASN A 20 -4.07 9.21 -0.06
C ASN A 20 -3.90 10.21 -1.21
N ALA A 21 -3.83 9.74 -2.47
CA ALA A 21 -3.81 10.61 -3.64
C ALA A 21 -5.06 11.52 -3.71
N ASP A 22 -6.24 10.99 -3.39
CA ASP A 22 -7.47 11.79 -3.27
C ASP A 22 -7.36 12.85 -2.18
N TRP A 23 -6.77 12.50 -1.02
CA TRP A 23 -6.51 13.46 0.07
C TRP A 23 -5.56 14.58 -0.37
N HIS A 24 -4.52 14.26 -1.15
CA HIS A 24 -3.58 15.23 -1.72
C HIS A 24 -4.31 16.18 -2.67
N ALA A 25 -5.13 15.64 -3.59
CA ALA A 25 -5.91 16.42 -4.55
C ALA A 25 -6.87 17.39 -3.85
N GLN A 26 -7.59 16.95 -2.82
CA GLN A 26 -8.48 17.81 -2.02
C GLN A 26 -7.77 18.99 -1.35
N ARG A 27 -6.46 18.88 -1.11
CA ARG A 27 -5.65 19.91 -0.45
C ARG A 27 -4.73 20.66 -1.40
N ASN A 28 -4.88 20.49 -2.72
CA ASN A 28 -3.97 21.04 -3.73
C ASN A 28 -2.49 20.70 -3.45
N ARG A 29 -2.23 19.52 -2.89
CA ARG A 29 -0.89 18.99 -2.64
C ARG A 29 -0.55 17.95 -3.71
N LYS A 30 0.74 17.78 -4.00
CA LYS A 30 1.22 16.68 -4.83
C LYS A 30 1.70 15.53 -3.92
N PRO A 31 1.39 14.27 -4.25
CA PRO A 31 2.07 13.14 -3.64
C PRO A 31 3.56 13.19 -4.00
N SER A 32 4.38 12.56 -3.17
CA SER A 32 5.81 12.36 -3.44
C SER A 32 6.03 11.36 -4.58
N ALA A 33 7.24 11.39 -5.16
CA ALA A 33 7.61 10.46 -6.22
C ALA A 33 7.58 9.00 -5.75
N ALA A 34 7.98 8.74 -4.51
CA ALA A 34 7.96 7.40 -3.91
C ALA A 34 6.52 6.89 -3.75
N GLU A 35 5.60 7.71 -3.23
CA GLU A 35 4.17 7.32 -3.11
C GLU A 35 3.55 7.01 -4.47
N GLN A 36 3.87 7.80 -5.49
CA GLN A 36 3.36 7.59 -6.83
C GLN A 36 3.92 6.31 -7.47
N ALA A 37 5.23 6.08 -7.38
CA ALA A 37 5.88 4.87 -7.88
C ALA A 37 5.32 3.60 -7.19
N VAL A 38 5.13 3.65 -5.88
CA VAL A 38 4.52 2.57 -5.11
C VAL A 38 3.09 2.29 -5.58
N GLY A 39 2.30 3.34 -5.84
CA GLY A 39 0.95 3.22 -6.39
C GLY A 39 0.94 2.43 -7.71
N ASP A 40 1.83 2.77 -8.63
CA ASP A 40 1.94 2.11 -9.94
C ASP A 40 2.40 0.65 -9.82
N ILE A 41 3.33 0.37 -8.90
CA ILE A 41 3.82 -0.99 -8.61
C ILE A 41 2.69 -1.86 -8.06
N LEU A 42 1.93 -1.37 -7.08
CA LEU A 42 0.82 -2.11 -6.48
C LEU A 42 -0.33 -2.29 -7.48
N PHE A 43 -0.61 -1.26 -8.29
CA PHE A 43 -1.58 -1.35 -9.38
C PHE A 43 -1.21 -2.49 -10.34
N THR A 44 0.04 -2.48 -10.81
CA THR A 44 0.54 -3.50 -11.73
C THR A 44 0.49 -4.89 -11.09
N ALA A 45 0.91 -5.01 -9.83
CA ALA A 45 0.93 -6.28 -9.10
C ALA A 45 -0.48 -6.88 -8.92
N TYR A 46 -1.49 -6.07 -8.58
CA TYR A 46 -2.86 -6.60 -8.48
C TYR A 46 -3.46 -6.87 -9.87
N HIS A 47 -3.12 -6.04 -10.87
CA HIS A 47 -3.68 -6.14 -12.22
C HIS A 47 -3.16 -7.34 -13.01
N CYS A 48 -2.04 -7.93 -12.61
CA CYS A 48 -1.50 -9.16 -13.20
C CYS A 48 -2.43 -10.39 -13.07
N ARG A 49 -3.56 -10.32 -12.34
CA ARG A 49 -4.69 -11.28 -12.33
C ARG A 49 -4.34 -12.77 -12.28
N THR A 50 -3.20 -13.15 -11.72
CA THR A 50 -2.94 -14.55 -11.36
C THR A 50 -3.52 -14.82 -9.97
N ASN A 51 -4.06 -16.04 -9.76
CA ASN A 51 -4.49 -16.51 -8.43
C ASN A 51 -3.28 -16.83 -7.51
N THR A 52 -2.14 -16.16 -7.72
CA THR A 52 -0.85 -16.46 -7.09
C THR A 52 -0.25 -15.21 -6.47
N THR A 53 0.91 -15.36 -5.84
CA THR A 53 1.75 -14.24 -5.43
C THR A 53 2.47 -13.62 -6.64
N THR A 54 2.76 -12.32 -6.54
CA THR A 54 3.53 -11.52 -7.49
C THR A 54 4.72 -10.92 -6.76
N THR A 55 5.89 -10.97 -7.37
CA THR A 55 7.08 -10.35 -6.80
C THR A 55 7.30 -8.96 -7.39
N VAL A 56 7.57 -8.00 -6.53
CA VAL A 56 7.90 -6.62 -6.92
C VAL A 56 9.25 -6.22 -6.32
N ASP A 57 9.91 -5.28 -6.98
CA ASP A 57 11.14 -4.67 -6.47
C ASP A 57 10.80 -3.24 -6.01
N LEU A 58 11.19 -2.93 -4.77
CA LEU A 58 11.05 -1.61 -4.15
C LEU A 58 12.42 -1.08 -3.75
N SER A 59 12.68 0.19 -3.98
CA SER A 59 13.75 0.93 -3.31
C SER A 59 13.48 1.10 -1.82
N ASP A 60 14.50 1.51 -1.06
CA ASP A 60 14.34 1.73 0.38
C ASP A 60 13.36 2.87 0.68
N ASP A 61 13.34 3.92 -0.16
CA ASP A 61 12.43 5.05 -0.03
C ASP A 61 10.98 4.64 -0.34
N GLU A 62 10.76 3.86 -1.39
CA GLU A 62 9.44 3.31 -1.74
C GLU A 62 8.92 2.37 -0.64
N ARG A 63 9.80 1.52 -0.09
CA ARG A 63 9.48 0.64 1.03
C ARG A 63 9.07 1.43 2.27
N ALA A 64 9.85 2.43 2.64
CA ALA A 64 9.57 3.27 3.81
C ALA A 64 8.25 4.03 3.63
N SER A 65 8.05 4.65 2.46
CA SER A 65 6.84 5.38 2.11
C SER A 65 5.60 4.49 2.17
N LEU A 66 5.66 3.27 1.62
CA LEU A 66 4.53 2.34 1.66
C LEU A 66 4.23 1.88 3.11
N ALA A 67 5.27 1.58 3.89
CA ALA A 67 5.11 1.14 5.27
C ALA A 67 4.47 2.22 6.14
N GLU A 68 4.88 3.48 5.96
CA GLU A 68 4.32 4.64 6.64
C GLU A 68 2.84 4.82 6.27
N LEU A 69 2.53 4.91 4.98
CA LEU A 69 1.14 5.10 4.50
C LEU A 69 0.17 4.05 5.03
N ILE A 70 0.55 2.77 4.97
CA ILE A 70 -0.33 1.69 5.44
C ILE A 70 -0.47 1.74 6.96
N SER A 71 0.62 2.01 7.69
CA SER A 71 0.59 2.10 9.15
C SER A 71 -0.30 3.25 9.61
N GLU A 72 -0.21 4.42 8.97
CA GLU A 72 -1.10 5.56 9.23
C GLU A 72 -2.56 5.24 8.94
N HIS A 73 -2.82 4.56 7.82
CA HIS A 73 -4.17 4.15 7.44
C HIS A 73 -4.78 3.20 8.49
N ILE A 74 -4.04 2.15 8.89
CA ILE A 74 -4.48 1.22 9.94
C ILE A 74 -4.74 1.98 11.25
N ALA A 75 -3.84 2.88 11.65
CA ALA A 75 -4.00 3.65 12.89
C ALA A 75 -5.24 4.56 12.85
N ALA A 76 -5.50 5.23 11.72
CA ALA A 76 -6.66 6.09 11.55
C ALA A 76 -7.99 5.30 11.61
N TRP A 77 -8.03 4.11 11.04
CA TRP A 77 -9.24 3.29 10.99
C TRP A 77 -9.47 2.49 12.28
N GLY A 78 -8.38 2.02 12.91
CA GLY A 78 -8.42 1.43 14.24
C GLY A 78 -9.00 2.38 15.28
N LYS A 79 -8.58 3.66 15.26
CA LYS A 79 -9.16 4.71 16.14
C LYS A 79 -10.65 4.94 15.91
N ARG A 80 -11.16 4.66 14.70
CA ARG A 80 -12.58 4.81 14.34
C ARG A 80 -13.41 3.54 14.61
N GLY A 81 -12.79 2.45 15.07
CA GLY A 81 -13.46 1.15 15.21
C GLY A 81 -13.92 0.56 13.88
N GLN A 82 -13.31 0.96 12.76
CA GLN A 82 -13.70 0.57 11.40
C GLN A 82 -12.73 -0.42 10.77
N GLU A 83 -12.12 -1.31 11.55
CA GLU A 83 -11.34 -2.42 10.97
C GLU A 83 -12.24 -3.23 10.04
N ASN A 84 -11.75 -3.50 8.83
CA ASN A 84 -12.52 -4.13 7.76
C ASN A 84 -11.76 -5.35 7.22
N ALA A 85 -12.32 -5.99 6.19
CA ALA A 85 -11.71 -7.15 5.56
C ALA A 85 -10.30 -6.89 4.99
N ALA A 86 -9.91 -5.63 4.74
CA ALA A 86 -8.58 -5.26 4.25
C ALA A 86 -7.51 -5.25 5.36
N THR A 87 -7.91 -5.01 6.62
CA THR A 87 -7.00 -4.86 7.76
C THR A 87 -5.99 -6.01 7.94
N PRO A 88 -6.36 -7.31 7.88
CA PRO A 88 -5.38 -8.39 8.01
C PRO A 88 -4.33 -8.39 6.89
N HIS A 89 -4.71 -8.07 5.66
CA HIS A 89 -3.80 -8.01 4.51
C HIS A 89 -2.84 -6.83 4.61
N LEU A 90 -3.35 -5.67 5.04
CA LEU A 90 -2.52 -4.47 5.27
C LEU A 90 -1.50 -4.69 6.40
N ARG A 91 -1.90 -5.35 7.50
CA ARG A 91 -0.98 -5.74 8.58
C ARG A 91 0.10 -6.70 8.09
N SER A 92 -0.27 -7.69 7.27
CA SER A 92 0.68 -8.63 6.66
C SER A 92 1.70 -7.89 5.78
N LEU A 93 1.23 -6.94 4.97
CA LEU A 93 2.08 -6.12 4.12
C LEU A 93 3.08 -5.27 4.92
N VAL A 94 2.64 -4.61 6.01
CA VAL A 94 3.56 -3.84 6.89
C VAL A 94 4.66 -4.73 7.48
N VAL A 95 4.33 -5.94 7.93
CA VAL A 95 5.32 -6.88 8.45
C VAL A 95 6.36 -7.24 7.39
N LYS A 96 5.93 -7.49 6.15
CA LYS A 96 6.85 -7.80 5.06
C LYS A 96 7.74 -6.62 4.65
N LEU A 97 7.28 -5.38 4.84
CA LEU A 97 8.06 -4.18 4.55
C LEU A 97 9.11 -3.86 5.64
N GLY A 98 8.86 -4.32 6.87
CA GLY A 98 9.76 -4.13 8.02
C GLY A 98 10.87 -5.20 8.16
N GLY A 99 10.74 -6.33 7.46
CA GLY A 99 11.79 -7.36 7.34
C GLY A 99 12.86 -6.99 6.33
#